data_AF-A0A7Y1UF38-F1
#
_entry.id   AF-A0A7Y1UF38-F1
#
_cell.length_a   1.000
_cell.length_b   1.000
_cell.length_c   1.000
_cell.angle_alpha   90.00
_cell.angle_beta   90.00
_cell.angle_gamma   90.00
#
_symmetry.space_group_name_H-M   'P 1'
#
loop_
_entity.id
_entity.type
_entity.pdbx_description
1 polymer ?
#
loop_
_entity_poly.entity_id
_entity_poly.type
_entity_poly.pdbx_seq_one_letter_code
_entity_poly.pdbx_strand_id
1 'polypeptide(L)'
;MARRGFTMVEVMIVVAIIVVLVAVGYPVTRGVLERAHRTQCLGKLREIGVGLDLYLADHGDRFPEIAMAGSAPGEELTLEGVLREYVAGPDVFHCPADRKLFKQTGSSYLWNSTQSGRHKLRTSFFGVEGRPEQVPLVTDKEAFHGDPNGVNMLYADYHLTNKVEFRAGPR
;
A
#
# COMPACT_ATOMS: atom_id res chain seq x y z
N MET A 1 64.51 -6.70 -3.05
CA MET A 1 63.10 -7.04 -2.74
C MET A 1 62.35 -7.19 -4.07
N ALA A 2 62.01 -8.41 -4.47
CA ALA A 2 61.35 -8.66 -5.75
C ALA A 2 59.85 -8.35 -5.62
N ARG A 3 59.42 -7.24 -6.23
CA ARG A 3 58.00 -6.92 -6.43
C ARG A 3 57.45 -7.87 -7.51
N ARG A 4 56.57 -8.79 -7.13
CA ARG A 4 55.80 -9.59 -8.10
C ARG A 4 54.80 -8.66 -8.78
N GLY A 5 54.96 -8.47 -10.09
CA GLY A 5 53.98 -7.78 -10.94
C GLY A 5 52.91 -8.77 -11.39
N PHE A 6 51.67 -8.31 -11.48
CA PHE A 6 50.57 -9.09 -12.06
C PHE A 6 50.81 -9.35 -13.54
N THR A 7 50.54 -10.56 -14.00
CA THR A 7 50.58 -10.88 -15.42
C THR A 7 49.32 -10.35 -16.12
N MET A 8 49.43 -9.94 -17.39
CA MET A 8 48.24 -9.51 -18.16
C MET A 8 47.17 -10.60 -18.24
N VAL A 9 47.59 -11.88 -18.24
CA VAL A 9 46.69 -13.04 -18.30
C VAL A 9 45.89 -13.20 -17.02
N GLU A 10 46.49 -13.00 -15.84
CA GLU A 10 45.74 -13.02 -14.57
C GLU A 10 44.64 -11.96 -14.55
N VAL A 11 44.95 -10.74 -14.97
CA VAL A 11 43.96 -9.66 -15.00
C VAL A 11 42.85 -9.95 -16.01
N MET A 12 43.19 -10.50 -17.18
CA MET A 12 42.22 -10.84 -18.22
C MET A 12 41.23 -11.91 -17.75
N ILE A 13 41.70 -12.97 -17.09
CA ILE A 13 40.85 -14.04 -16.59
C ILE A 13 39.90 -13.50 -15.50
N VAL A 14 40.40 -12.66 -14.60
CA VAL A 14 39.58 -12.07 -13.54
C VAL A 14 38.45 -11.22 -14.12
N VAL A 15 38.76 -10.36 -15.10
CA VAL A 15 37.74 -9.53 -15.75
C VAL A 15 36.73 -10.40 -16.51
N ALA A 16 37.18 -11.44 -17.21
CA ALA A 16 36.30 -12.37 -17.90
C ALA A 16 35.31 -13.06 -16.93
N ILE A 17 35.79 -13.51 -15.77
CA ILE A 17 34.94 -14.11 -14.73
C ILE A 17 33.94 -13.08 -14.19
N ILE A 18 34.37 -11.86 -13.88
CA ILE A 18 33.48 -10.79 -13.38
C ILE A 18 32.36 -10.48 -14.39
N VAL A 19 32.69 -10.39 -15.68
CA VAL A 19 31.71 -10.12 -16.75
C VAL A 19 30.67 -11.23 -16.83
N VAL A 20 31.08 -12.51 -16.77
CA VAL A 20 30.15 -13.65 -16.78
C VAL A 20 29.26 -13.64 -15.53
N LEU A 21 29.83 -13.38 -14.35
CA LEU A 21 29.06 -13.32 -13.11
C LEU A 21 28.02 -12.18 -13.12
N VAL A 22 28.39 -10.99 -13.61
CA VAL A 22 27.44 -9.88 -13.74
C VAL A 22 26.39 -10.19 -14.81
N ALA A 23 26.76 -10.78 -15.94
CA ALA A 23 25.82 -11.15 -17.00
C ALA A 23 24.76 -12.15 -16.53
N VAL A 24 25.13 -13.11 -15.69
CA VAL A 24 24.21 -14.12 -15.12
C VAL A 24 23.53 -13.64 -13.84
N GLY A 25 24.13 -12.71 -13.10
CA GLY A 25 23.60 -12.16 -11.84
C GLY A 25 22.69 -10.94 -12.00
N TYR A 26 22.73 -10.26 -13.15
CA TYR A 26 21.86 -9.12 -13.47
C TYR A 26 20.42 -9.44 -13.96
N PRO A 27 19.94 -10.69 -14.20
CA PRO A 27 18.65 -10.88 -14.84
C PRO A 27 17.49 -10.55 -13.89
N VAL A 28 16.61 -9.67 -14.40
CA VAL A 28 15.15 -9.65 -14.21
C VAL A 28 14.65 -9.65 -12.76
N THR A 29 15.01 -8.63 -11.97
CA THR A 29 14.42 -8.43 -10.63
C THR A 29 13.12 -7.63 -10.61
N ARG A 30 12.61 -7.17 -11.76
CA ARG A 30 11.41 -6.30 -11.81
C ARG A 30 10.18 -6.97 -11.18
N GLY A 31 9.90 -8.21 -11.52
CA GLY A 31 8.75 -8.94 -10.95
C GLY A 31 8.92 -9.29 -9.46
N VAL A 32 10.16 -9.47 -8.98
CA VAL A 32 10.43 -9.70 -7.55
C VAL A 32 10.20 -8.42 -6.75
N LEU A 33 10.69 -7.29 -7.28
CA LEU A 33 10.52 -5.98 -6.66
C LEU A 33 9.05 -5.57 -6.61
N GLU A 34 8.27 -5.81 -7.67
CA GLU A 34 6.83 -5.54 -7.71
C GLU A 34 6.07 -6.33 -6.63
N ARG A 35 6.39 -7.62 -6.46
CA ARG A 35 5.80 -8.46 -5.40
C ARG A 35 6.22 -8.00 -4.00
N ALA A 36 7.47 -7.58 -3.84
CA ALA A 36 7.97 -7.03 -2.58
C ALA A 36 7.25 -5.73 -2.23
N HIS A 37 7.15 -4.78 -3.17
CA HIS A 37 6.43 -3.53 -2.99
C HIS A 37 4.95 -3.77 -2.68
N ARG A 38 4.31 -4.75 -3.32
CA ARG A 38 2.92 -5.13 -3.01
C ARG A 38 2.78 -5.65 -1.59
N THR A 39 3.70 -6.51 -1.16
CA THR A 39 3.70 -7.05 0.21
C THR A 39 3.90 -5.93 1.24
N GLN A 40 4.78 -4.98 0.95
CA GLN A 40 4.97 -3.79 1.79
C GLN A 40 3.71 -2.92 1.82
N CYS A 41 3.07 -2.69 0.67
CA CYS A 41 1.81 -1.94 0.58
C CYS A 41 0.68 -2.58 1.42
N LEU A 42 0.55 -3.91 1.38
CA LEU A 42 -0.39 -4.64 2.25
C LEU A 42 -0.05 -4.48 3.73
N GLY A 43 1.23 -4.48 4.09
CA GLY A 43 1.69 -4.19 5.45
C GLY A 43 1.26 -2.79 5.90
N LYS A 44 1.42 -1.79 5.04
CA LYS A 44 0.99 -0.40 5.27
C LYS A 44 -0.52 -0.29 5.46
N LEU A 45 -1.33 -0.98 4.65
CA LEU A 45 -2.78 -1.05 4.85
C LEU A 45 -3.15 -1.73 6.18
N ARG A 46 -2.39 -2.73 6.63
CA ARG A 46 -2.58 -3.35 7.94
C ARG A 46 -2.29 -2.36 9.07
N GLU A 47 -1.21 -1.58 8.96
CA GLU A 47 -0.88 -0.52 9.92
C GLU A 47 -1.99 0.54 9.98
N ILE A 48 -2.57 0.93 8.82
CA ILE A 48 -3.75 1.80 8.76
C ILE A 48 -4.95 1.16 9.46
N GLY A 49 -5.21 -0.13 9.24
CA GLY A 49 -6.28 -0.86 9.90
C GLY A 49 -6.16 -0.87 11.42
N VAL A 50 -4.94 -1.08 11.94
CA VAL A 50 -4.66 -0.97 13.37
C VAL A 50 -4.93 0.46 13.87
N GLY A 51 -4.45 1.49 13.16
CA GLY A 51 -4.72 2.88 13.52
C GLY A 51 -6.21 3.23 13.49
N LEU A 52 -6.98 2.68 12.54
CA LEU A 52 -8.44 2.81 12.50
C LEU A 52 -9.11 2.16 13.72
N ASP A 53 -8.67 0.98 14.14
CA ASP A 53 -9.25 0.31 15.32
C ASP A 53 -8.98 1.10 16.61
N LEU A 54 -7.79 1.69 16.74
CA LEU A 54 -7.48 2.61 17.84
C LEU A 54 -8.36 3.87 17.80
N TYR A 55 -8.54 4.48 16.62
CA TYR A 55 -9.43 5.62 16.45
C TYR A 55 -10.87 5.28 16.88
N LEU A 56 -11.39 4.13 16.44
CA LEU A 56 -12.73 3.66 16.78
C LEU A 56 -12.92 3.48 18.28
N ALA A 57 -11.91 2.96 18.98
CA ALA A 57 -11.93 2.80 20.43
C ALA A 57 -12.13 4.15 21.14
N ASP A 58 -11.49 5.21 20.65
CA ASP A 58 -11.58 6.55 21.24
C ASP A 58 -12.84 7.32 20.80
N HIS A 59 -13.45 6.96 19.67
CA HIS A 59 -14.56 7.69 19.03
C HIS A 59 -15.89 6.93 19.06
N GLY A 60 -16.03 5.91 19.93
CA GLY A 60 -17.28 5.18 20.15
C GLY A 60 -17.72 4.38 18.93
N ASP A 61 -16.79 3.61 18.36
CA ASP A 61 -17.01 2.71 17.22
C ASP A 61 -17.54 3.40 15.95
N ARG A 62 -17.20 4.69 15.76
CA ARG A 62 -17.54 5.45 14.55
C ARG A 62 -16.33 5.73 13.69
N PHE A 63 -16.44 5.39 12.42
CA PHE A 63 -15.39 5.67 11.45
C PHE A 63 -15.13 7.17 11.32
N PRO A 64 -13.87 7.56 11.03
CA PRO A 64 -13.50 8.96 10.92
C PRO A 64 -14.30 9.69 9.84
N GLU A 65 -14.62 10.95 10.09
CA GLU A 65 -15.23 11.83 9.09
C GLU A 65 -14.15 12.32 8.13
N ILE A 66 -13.94 11.57 7.04
CA ILE A 66 -12.98 11.92 6.01
C ILE A 66 -13.73 12.45 4.79
N ALA A 67 -13.26 13.57 4.25
CA ALA A 67 -13.79 14.20 3.05
C ALA A 67 -13.51 13.33 1.80
N MET A 68 -14.42 13.35 0.84
CA MET A 68 -14.23 12.66 -0.44
C MET A 68 -13.06 13.33 -1.21
N ALA A 69 -12.14 12.52 -1.75
CA ALA A 69 -10.90 13.01 -2.36
C ALA A 69 -11.13 14.13 -3.40
N GLY A 70 -10.46 15.28 -3.19
CA GLY A 70 -10.64 16.54 -3.93
C GLY A 70 -10.24 17.77 -3.11
N SER A 71 -10.11 17.58 -1.79
CA SER A 71 -9.63 18.55 -0.82
C SER A 71 -8.18 18.97 -1.04
N ALA A 72 -7.92 20.27 -1.02
CA ALA A 72 -6.59 20.85 -1.18
C ALA A 72 -5.66 20.42 -0.02
N PRO A 73 -4.32 20.44 -0.21
CA PRO A 73 -3.38 20.17 0.88
C PRO A 73 -3.64 21.15 2.04
N GLY A 74 -4.07 20.64 3.20
CA GLY A 74 -4.37 21.45 4.39
C GLY A 74 -5.80 21.34 4.93
N GLU A 75 -6.72 20.65 4.24
CA GLU A 75 -8.01 20.29 4.83
C GLU A 75 -7.84 19.15 5.84
N GLU A 76 -8.29 19.38 7.07
CA GLU A 76 -8.04 18.56 8.27
C GLU A 76 -8.73 17.17 8.23
N LEU A 77 -9.59 16.95 7.24
CA LEU A 77 -10.43 15.75 7.07
C LEU A 77 -9.88 14.78 6.02
N THR A 78 -8.55 14.64 5.93
CA THR A 78 -7.92 13.58 5.13
C THR A 78 -7.59 12.36 5.98
N LEU A 79 -7.42 11.20 5.33
CA LEU A 79 -7.08 9.95 6.01
C LEU A 79 -5.79 10.11 6.84
N GLU A 80 -4.76 10.71 6.24
CA GLU A 80 -3.47 10.97 6.88
C GLU A 80 -3.49 12.10 7.91
N GLY A 81 -4.47 13.01 7.82
CA GLY A 81 -4.72 14.03 8.83
C GLY A 81 -5.31 13.42 10.09
N VAL A 82 -6.43 12.70 9.93
CA VAL A 82 -7.21 12.14 11.05
C VAL A 82 -6.48 11.01 11.75
N LEU A 83 -5.79 10.14 11.00
CA LEU A 83 -5.10 8.98 11.59
C LEU A 83 -3.67 9.28 12.04
N ARG A 84 -3.18 10.52 11.93
CA ARG A 84 -1.79 10.87 12.22
C ARG A 84 -1.33 10.47 13.63
N GLU A 85 -2.21 10.60 14.61
CA GLU A 85 -1.94 10.28 16.02
C GLU A 85 -2.08 8.79 16.34
N TYR A 86 -2.71 8.03 15.45
CA TYR A 86 -3.02 6.61 15.62
C TYR A 86 -2.07 5.68 14.86
N VAL A 87 -1.15 6.23 14.07
CA VAL A 87 -0.17 5.48 13.28
C VAL A 87 1.26 5.88 13.61
N ALA A 88 2.23 5.02 13.29
CA ALA A 88 3.63 5.23 13.62
C ALA A 88 4.27 6.45 12.92
N GLY A 89 3.71 6.91 11.80
CA GLY A 89 4.21 8.08 11.08
C GLY A 89 3.57 8.26 9.70
N PRO A 90 3.94 9.34 8.97
CA PRO A 90 3.35 9.66 7.66
C PRO A 90 3.68 8.64 6.57
N ASP A 91 4.80 7.92 6.70
CA ASP A 91 5.21 6.85 5.77
C ASP A 91 4.23 5.66 5.76
N VAL A 92 3.32 5.57 6.73
CA VAL A 92 2.23 4.58 6.73
C VAL A 92 1.29 4.79 5.55
N PHE A 93 1.15 6.03 5.07
CA PHE A 93 0.29 6.38 3.95
C PHE A 93 1.01 6.34 2.59
N HIS A 94 2.27 5.93 2.54
CA HIS A 94 3.05 5.84 1.30
C HIS A 94 3.18 4.39 0.82
N CYS A 95 2.72 4.13 -0.41
CA CYS A 95 3.02 2.89 -1.11
C CYS A 95 4.40 3.01 -1.80
N PRO A 96 5.35 2.07 -1.59
CA PRO A 96 6.68 2.11 -2.22
C PRO A 96 6.66 2.08 -3.76
N ALA A 97 5.58 1.57 -4.35
CA ALA A 97 5.39 1.56 -5.81
C ALA A 97 4.82 2.89 -6.34
N ASP A 98 4.26 3.74 -5.47
CA ASP A 98 3.74 5.05 -5.84
C ASP A 98 4.89 6.07 -5.98
N ARG A 99 5.00 6.62 -7.19
CA ARG A 99 6.03 7.60 -7.56
C ARG A 99 5.52 9.03 -7.62
N LYS A 100 4.20 9.24 -7.61
CA LYS A 100 3.57 10.52 -7.97
C LYS A 100 2.47 10.95 -7.02
N LEU A 101 1.51 10.07 -6.72
CA LEU A 101 0.27 10.44 -6.04
C LEU A 101 0.49 10.84 -4.60
N PHE A 102 1.37 10.14 -3.87
CA PHE A 102 1.73 10.50 -2.50
C PHE A 102 2.25 11.94 -2.39
N LYS A 103 3.13 12.35 -3.32
CA LYS A 103 3.65 13.73 -3.34
C LYS A 103 2.59 14.78 -3.68
N GLN A 104 1.56 14.39 -4.44
CA GLN A 104 0.49 15.30 -4.88
C GLN A 104 -0.64 15.40 -3.86
N THR A 105 -0.90 14.33 -3.11
CA THR A 105 -2.14 14.16 -2.34
C THR A 105 -1.92 13.75 -0.88
N GLY A 106 -0.68 13.57 -0.43
CA GLY A 106 -0.35 13.19 0.95
C GLY A 106 -0.54 11.70 1.28
N SER A 107 -1.18 10.93 0.40
CA SER A 107 -1.45 9.50 0.63
C SER A 107 -1.50 8.73 -0.69
N SER A 108 -0.97 7.50 -0.71
CA SER A 108 -1.14 6.55 -1.81
C SER A 108 -2.48 5.80 -1.74
N TYR A 109 -3.24 6.01 -0.66
CA TYR A 109 -4.48 5.31 -0.37
C TYR A 109 -5.69 6.23 -0.45
N LEU A 110 -6.84 5.64 -0.79
CA LEU A 110 -8.14 6.28 -0.85
C LEU A 110 -9.01 5.74 0.28
N TRP A 111 -9.65 6.65 1.02
CA TRP A 111 -10.72 6.30 1.95
C TRP A 111 -12.05 6.15 1.21
N ASN A 112 -12.84 5.14 1.59
CA ASN A 112 -14.22 5.00 1.15
C ASN A 112 -15.12 5.98 1.93
N SER A 113 -15.32 7.17 1.38
CA SER A 113 -16.12 8.24 1.99
C SER A 113 -17.56 7.85 2.32
N THR A 114 -18.11 6.78 1.73
CA THR A 114 -19.45 6.27 2.09
C THR A 114 -19.51 5.72 3.52
N GLN A 115 -18.35 5.41 4.12
CA GLN A 115 -18.23 4.95 5.51
C GLN A 115 -17.95 6.08 6.51
N SER A 116 -17.65 7.29 6.06
CA SER A 116 -17.35 8.41 6.96
C SER A 116 -18.47 8.64 7.98
N GLY A 117 -18.13 8.70 9.27
CA GLY A 117 -19.08 8.90 10.38
C GLY A 117 -20.01 7.72 10.69
N ARG A 118 -19.94 6.62 9.92
CA ARG A 118 -20.76 5.43 10.17
C ARG A 118 -20.26 4.65 11.37
N HIS A 119 -21.18 3.99 12.05
CA HIS A 119 -20.84 3.02 13.08
C HIS A 119 -20.23 1.76 12.46
N LYS A 120 -19.20 1.17 13.08
CA LYS A 120 -18.46 -0.03 12.62
C LYS A 120 -19.39 -1.20 12.27
N LEU A 121 -20.47 -1.36 13.03
CA LEU A 121 -21.49 -2.42 12.83
C LEU A 121 -22.57 -2.08 11.79
N ARG A 122 -22.61 -0.86 11.24
CA ARG A 122 -23.61 -0.41 10.24
C ARG A 122 -22.94 0.06 8.95
N THR A 123 -22.07 -0.79 8.43
CA THR A 123 -21.41 -0.59 7.14
C THR A 123 -22.40 -0.77 5.99
N SER A 124 -22.25 0.03 4.93
CA SER A 124 -23.12 -0.11 3.75
C SER A 124 -22.32 0.08 2.47
N PHE A 125 -22.57 -0.70 1.44
CA PHE A 125 -21.95 -0.53 0.14
C PHE A 125 -23.05 -0.29 -0.90
N PHE A 126 -22.93 0.80 -1.68
CA PHE A 126 -23.97 1.26 -2.61
C PHE A 126 -25.37 1.44 -1.98
N GLY A 127 -25.43 1.90 -0.72
CA GLY A 127 -26.69 2.19 -0.03
C GLY A 127 -27.43 0.97 0.52
N VAL A 128 -26.89 -0.24 0.31
CA VAL A 128 -27.37 -1.47 0.96
C VAL A 128 -26.49 -1.77 2.16
N GLU A 129 -27.09 -2.10 3.30
CA GLU A 129 -26.36 -2.56 4.48
C GLU A 129 -25.53 -3.79 4.09
N GLY A 130 -24.21 -3.63 4.16
CA GLY A 130 -23.24 -4.57 3.61
C GLY A 130 -22.60 -5.36 4.73
N ARG A 131 -22.31 -6.64 4.48
CA ARG A 131 -21.51 -7.43 5.42
C ARG A 131 -20.10 -6.84 5.50
N PRO A 132 -19.48 -6.75 6.70
CA PRO A 132 -18.17 -6.11 6.86
C PRO A 132 -17.10 -6.65 5.89
N GLU A 133 -17.13 -7.95 5.59
CA GLU A 133 -16.23 -8.61 4.63
C GLU A 133 -16.45 -8.22 3.15
N GLN A 134 -17.45 -7.39 2.85
CA GLN A 134 -17.75 -6.91 1.49
C GLN A 134 -17.60 -5.39 1.37
N VAL A 135 -17.34 -4.68 2.47
CA VAL A 135 -17.24 -3.22 2.46
C VAL A 135 -15.77 -2.79 2.52
N PRO A 136 -15.18 -2.34 1.39
CA PRO A 136 -13.83 -1.79 1.42
C PRO A 136 -13.82 -0.45 2.18
N LEU A 137 -12.89 -0.29 3.11
CA LEU A 137 -12.63 0.95 3.84
C LEU A 137 -11.54 1.78 3.17
N VAL A 138 -10.41 1.15 2.83
CA VAL A 138 -9.24 1.82 2.26
C VAL A 138 -8.75 1.04 1.06
N THR A 139 -8.44 1.71 -0.04
CA THR A 139 -7.91 1.08 -1.26
C THR A 139 -6.68 1.81 -1.76
N ASP A 140 -5.85 1.16 -2.56
CA ASP A 140 -4.84 1.87 -3.35
C ASP A 140 -5.54 2.88 -4.27
N LYS A 141 -4.94 4.06 -4.47
CA LYS A 141 -5.48 5.07 -5.41
C LYS A 141 -5.36 4.63 -6.87
N GLU A 142 -4.35 3.84 -7.20
CA GLU A 142 -4.11 3.30 -8.54
C GLU A 142 -3.62 1.84 -8.46
N ALA A 143 -3.65 1.17 -9.61
CA ALA A 143 -3.07 -0.16 -9.79
C ALA A 143 -1.52 -0.09 -9.82
N PHE A 144 -0.88 0.22 -8.69
CA PHE A 144 0.56 0.43 -8.60
C PHE A 144 1.41 -0.82 -8.88
N HIS A 145 0.81 -2.02 -8.86
CA HIS A 145 1.54 -3.30 -8.79
C HIS A 145 1.50 -4.14 -10.08
N GLY A 146 1.47 -3.50 -11.25
CA GLY A 146 1.64 -4.14 -12.56
C GLY A 146 0.45 -4.97 -13.06
N ASP A 147 -0.51 -5.28 -12.19
CA ASP A 147 -1.82 -5.82 -12.54
C ASP A 147 -2.83 -4.66 -12.66
N PRO A 148 -3.34 -4.33 -13.85
CA PRO A 148 -4.25 -3.20 -14.04
C PRO A 148 -5.56 -3.31 -13.25
N ASN A 149 -5.92 -4.51 -12.77
CA ASN A 149 -7.10 -4.73 -11.92
C ASN A 149 -6.74 -5.07 -10.46
N GLY A 150 -5.45 -5.13 -10.13
CA GLY A 150 -4.94 -5.58 -8.84
C GLY A 150 -4.66 -4.43 -7.88
N VAL A 151 -5.71 -3.75 -7.42
CA VAL A 151 -5.58 -2.79 -6.30
C VAL A 151 -5.64 -3.54 -4.96
N ASN A 152 -4.83 -3.13 -3.99
CA ASN A 152 -4.96 -3.64 -2.63
C ASN A 152 -6.09 -2.90 -1.91
N MET A 153 -6.82 -3.64 -1.07
CA MET A 153 -7.98 -3.16 -0.34
C MET A 153 -7.96 -3.68 1.08
N LEU A 154 -8.31 -2.80 2.02
CA LEU A 154 -8.64 -3.10 3.41
C LEU A 154 -10.16 -3.04 3.57
N TYR A 155 -10.74 -4.10 4.11
CA TYR A 155 -12.18 -4.22 4.34
C TYR A 155 -12.57 -3.89 5.79
N ALA A 156 -13.87 -3.76 6.05
CA ALA A 156 -14.38 -3.33 7.35
C ALA A 156 -14.22 -4.35 8.49
N ASP A 157 -13.98 -5.63 8.15
CA ASP A 157 -13.52 -6.67 9.06
C ASP A 157 -11.98 -6.76 9.15
N TYR A 158 -11.28 -5.81 8.54
CA TYR A 158 -9.81 -5.70 8.47
C TYR A 158 -9.08 -6.77 7.68
N HIS A 159 -9.78 -7.61 6.90
CA HIS A 159 -9.06 -8.46 5.96
C HIS A 159 -8.50 -7.62 4.80
N LEU A 160 -7.40 -8.12 4.24
CA LEU A 160 -6.71 -7.50 3.13
C LEU A 160 -6.80 -8.42 1.91
N THR A 161 -7.26 -7.88 0.80
CA THR A 161 -7.22 -8.59 -0.49
C THR A 161 -6.76 -7.65 -1.58
N ASN A 162 -6.31 -8.25 -2.66
CA ASN A 162 -5.79 -7.57 -3.83
C ASN A 162 -6.50 -8.01 -5.12
N LYS A 163 -7.61 -8.73 -4.93
CA LYS A 163 -8.57 -9.15 -5.95
C LYS A 163 -9.93 -8.66 -5.48
N VAL A 164 -10.66 -8.00 -6.37
CA VAL A 164 -12.00 -7.55 -6.07
C VAL A 164 -12.93 -8.76 -5.98
N GLU A 165 -13.22 -9.19 -4.76
CA GLU A 165 -14.19 -10.25 -4.51
C GLU A 165 -15.60 -9.65 -4.48
N PHE A 166 -16.17 -9.37 -5.66
CA PHE A 166 -17.60 -9.13 -5.77
C PHE A 166 -18.35 -10.45 -5.54
N ARG A 167 -18.53 -10.83 -4.27
CA ARG A 167 -19.50 -11.87 -3.92
C ARG A 167 -20.90 -11.28 -4.06
N ALA A 168 -21.49 -11.42 -5.25
CA ALA A 168 -22.92 -11.21 -5.43
C ALA A 168 -23.66 -12.05 -4.37
N GLY A 169 -24.40 -11.39 -3.48
CA GLY A 169 -25.23 -12.09 -2.50
C GLY A 169 -26.23 -13.04 -3.18
N PRO A 170 -26.68 -14.11 -2.52
CA PRO A 170 -27.72 -14.95 -3.07
C PRO A 170 -29.01 -14.14 -3.21
N ARG A 171 -29.73 -14.35 -4.32
CA ARG A 171 -31.08 -13.82 -4.57
C ARG A 171 -32.06 -14.26 -3.50
#